data_AF-E7N8C7-F1
#
_entry.id   AF-E7N8C7-F1
#
_cell.length_a   1.000
_cell.length_b   1.000
_cell.length_c   1.000
_cell.angle_alpha   90.00
_cell.angle_beta   90.00
_cell.angle_gamma   90.00
#
_symmetry.space_group_name_H-M   'P 1'
#
loop_
_entity.id
_entity.type
_entity.pdbx_description
1 polymer ?
#
loop_
_entity_poly.entity_id
_entity_poly.type
_entity_poly.pdbx_seq_one_letter_code
_entity_poly.pdbx_strand_id
1 'polypeptide(L)'
;MARAIRHDDWPVELTDDQIISRVGHRAFQRGLDYARKGRVRGVGVAGDGDIISAQSKGSGARTYQTMVFRKQSAGSAPASWAGTCSCPVGSNCKHVAALLITARTLAQAEP
;
A
#
# COMPACT_ATOMS: atom_id res chain seq x y z
N MET A 1 -6.71 -14.89 9.56
CA MET A 1 -5.28 -15.22 9.33
C MET A 1 -4.78 -14.36 8.17
N ALA A 2 -3.57 -13.80 8.24
CA ALA A 2 -2.99 -13.06 7.12
C ALA A 2 -2.23 -14.03 6.18
N ARG A 3 -2.35 -13.83 4.87
CA ARG A 3 -1.63 -14.60 3.83
C ARG A 3 -0.66 -13.72 3.05
N ALA A 4 0.21 -14.34 2.24
CA ALA A 4 0.98 -13.62 1.24
C ALA A 4 0.07 -12.97 0.18
N ILE A 5 0.57 -11.91 -0.43
CA ILE A 5 -0.06 -11.25 -1.58
C ILE A 5 0.05 -12.15 -2.81
N ARG A 6 -0.90 -12.06 -3.75
CA ARG A 6 -1.02 -12.87 -4.96
C ARG A 6 -1.29 -11.98 -6.18
N HIS A 7 -1.18 -12.54 -7.39
CA HIS A 7 -1.38 -11.80 -8.63
C HIS A 7 -2.81 -11.30 -8.87
N ASP A 8 -3.81 -11.95 -8.26
CA ASP A 8 -5.22 -11.59 -8.35
C ASP A 8 -5.67 -10.59 -7.26
N ASP A 9 -4.74 -10.16 -6.38
CA ASP A 9 -5.03 -9.13 -5.40
C ASP A 9 -5.14 -7.74 -6.05
N TRP A 10 -6.14 -6.98 -5.62
CA TRP A 10 -6.51 -5.67 -6.16
C TRP A 10 -5.38 -4.61 -6.28
N PRO A 11 -4.26 -4.62 -5.50
CA PRO A 11 -3.17 -3.68 -5.75
C PRO A 11 -2.57 -3.81 -7.17
N VAL A 12 -2.70 -4.96 -7.84
CA VAL A 12 -2.26 -5.19 -9.22
C VAL A 12 -2.93 -4.23 -10.20
N GLU A 13 -4.18 -3.85 -9.94
CA GLU A 13 -5.02 -2.99 -10.79
C GLU A 13 -4.73 -1.49 -10.59
N LEU A 14 -3.98 -1.12 -9.54
CA LEU A 14 -3.75 0.28 -9.21
C LEU A 14 -2.74 0.95 -10.14
N THR A 15 -3.13 2.07 -10.71
CA THR A 15 -2.22 2.96 -11.45
C THR A 15 -1.50 3.94 -10.52
N ASP A 16 -0.38 4.50 -10.99
CA ASP A 16 0.33 5.55 -10.26
C ASP A 16 -0.57 6.78 -10.03
N ASP A 17 -1.37 7.17 -11.02
CA ASP A 17 -2.30 8.30 -10.91
C ASP A 17 -3.38 8.08 -9.85
N GLN A 18 -3.88 6.85 -9.71
CA GLN A 18 -4.84 6.50 -8.65
C GLN A 18 -4.20 6.62 -7.27
N ILE A 19 -2.93 6.24 -7.12
CA ILE A 19 -2.21 6.42 -5.86
C ILE A 19 -1.93 7.90 -5.60
N ILE A 20 -1.43 8.63 -6.61
CA ILE A 20 -1.08 10.05 -6.55
C ILE A 20 -2.29 10.91 -6.22
N SER A 21 -3.46 10.66 -6.83
CA SER A 21 -4.69 11.42 -6.59
C SER A 21 -5.11 11.39 -5.11
N ARG A 22 -4.71 10.35 -4.37
CA ARG A 22 -5.08 10.19 -2.96
C ARG A 22 -4.00 10.62 -1.97
N VAL A 23 -2.73 10.27 -2.23
CA VAL A 23 -1.62 10.60 -1.30
C VAL A 23 -0.95 11.93 -1.63
N GLY A 24 -1.15 12.44 -2.84
CA GLY A 24 -0.44 13.60 -3.38
C GLY A 24 0.94 13.25 -3.94
N HIS A 25 1.37 14.03 -4.94
CA HIS A 25 2.57 13.75 -5.73
C HIS A 25 3.85 13.62 -4.88
N ARG A 26 4.06 14.53 -3.91
CA ARG A 26 5.25 14.51 -3.04
C ARG A 26 5.31 13.28 -2.13
N ALA A 27 4.16 12.83 -1.61
CA ALA A 27 4.12 11.63 -0.78
C ALA A 27 4.35 10.37 -1.63
N PHE A 28 3.79 10.34 -2.84
CA PHE A 28 4.01 9.28 -3.82
C PHE A 28 5.48 9.12 -4.17
N GLN A 29 6.17 10.19 -4.59
CA GLN A 29 7.59 10.16 -4.94
C GLN A 29 8.45 9.60 -3.79
N ARG A 30 8.21 10.05 -2.55
CA ARG A 30 8.92 9.54 -1.37
C ARG A 30 8.56 8.08 -1.07
N GLY A 31 7.31 7.69 -1.32
CA GLY A 31 6.84 6.32 -1.15
C GLY A 31 7.50 5.37 -2.13
N LEU A 32 7.60 5.78 -3.40
CA LEU A 32 8.33 5.06 -4.44
C LEU A 32 9.80 4.84 -4.04
N ASP A 33 10.44 5.88 -3.53
CA ASP A 33 11.80 5.80 -2.99
C ASP A 33 11.93 4.78 -1.85
N TYR A 34 10.93 4.71 -0.95
CA TYR A 34 10.92 3.79 0.18
C TYR A 34 10.66 2.34 -0.25
N ALA A 35 9.76 2.14 -1.22
CA ALA A 35 9.52 0.84 -1.83
C ALA A 35 10.81 0.31 -2.47
N ARG A 36 11.46 1.12 -3.32
CA ARG A 36 12.74 0.79 -3.98
C ARG A 36 13.86 0.47 -2.98
N LYS A 37 13.91 1.17 -1.85
CA LYS A 37 14.89 0.94 -0.77
C LYS A 37 14.53 -0.24 0.14
N GLY A 38 13.49 -1.01 -0.17
CA GLY A 38 13.04 -2.15 0.64
C GLY A 38 12.67 -1.75 2.08
N ARG A 39 12.06 -0.58 2.26
CA ARG A 39 11.65 -0.08 3.59
C ARG A 39 10.32 -0.63 4.05
N VAL A 40 9.58 -1.33 3.19
CA VAL A 40 8.33 -2.03 3.50
C VAL A 40 8.64 -3.51 3.70
N ARG A 41 8.17 -4.09 4.81
CA ARG A 41 8.45 -5.49 5.22
C ARG A 41 7.20 -6.14 5.77
N GLY A 42 7.13 -7.47 5.65
CA GLY A 42 6.02 -8.27 6.17
C GLY A 42 4.68 -7.90 5.53
N VAL A 43 4.66 -7.76 4.21
CA VAL A 43 3.41 -7.50 3.47
C VAL A 43 2.50 -8.72 3.64
N GLY A 44 1.29 -8.48 4.14
CA GLY A 44 0.29 -9.52 4.34
C GLY A 44 -1.11 -9.04 3.98
N VAL A 45 -1.92 -9.98 3.50
CA VAL A 45 -3.29 -9.77 3.05
C VAL A 45 -4.27 -10.46 4.00
N ALA A 46 -5.32 -9.78 4.41
CA ALA A 46 -6.36 -10.26 5.32
C ALA A 46 -7.75 -9.73 4.91
N GLY A 47 -8.80 -10.16 5.62
CA GLY A 47 -10.18 -9.74 5.35
C GLY A 47 -10.60 -10.07 3.92
N ASP A 48 -10.43 -11.33 3.53
CA ASP A 48 -10.80 -11.85 2.20
C ASP A 48 -10.17 -11.12 1.01
N GLY A 49 -9.01 -10.47 1.21
CA GLY A 49 -8.30 -9.71 0.17
C GLY A 49 -8.39 -8.20 0.33
N ASP A 50 -9.27 -7.70 1.20
CA ASP A 50 -9.56 -6.27 1.30
C ASP A 50 -8.54 -5.50 2.16
N ILE A 51 -7.77 -6.18 3.01
CA ILE A 51 -6.84 -5.53 3.93
C ILE A 51 -5.42 -5.90 3.58
N ILE A 52 -4.62 -4.91 3.16
CA ILE A 52 -3.17 -5.03 2.97
C ILE A 52 -2.47 -4.37 4.16
N SER A 53 -1.57 -5.09 4.81
CA SER A 53 -0.82 -4.56 5.95
C SER A 53 0.68 -4.81 5.81
N ALA A 54 1.49 -3.92 6.36
CA ALA A 54 2.94 -4.09 6.42
C ALA A 54 3.56 -3.17 7.48
N GLN A 55 4.83 -3.45 7.78
CA GLN A 55 5.69 -2.57 8.54
C GLN A 55 6.53 -1.70 7.60
N SER A 56 6.51 -0.38 7.81
CA SER A 56 7.28 0.59 7.04
C SER A 56 8.34 1.25 7.92
N LYS A 57 9.62 1.06 7.58
CA LYS A 57 10.74 1.75 8.24
C LYS A 57 10.74 3.23 7.87
N GLY A 58 10.73 4.10 8.88
CA GLY A 58 10.84 5.54 8.72
C GLY A 58 12.24 5.99 8.30
N SER A 59 12.46 7.31 8.33
CA SER A 59 13.79 7.91 8.10
C SER A 59 14.78 7.60 9.22
N GLY A 60 14.30 7.40 10.46
CA GLY A 60 15.10 6.98 11.62
C GLY A 60 15.00 5.49 11.92
N ALA A 61 15.24 5.12 13.19
CA ALA A 61 15.12 3.74 13.68
C ALA A 61 13.66 3.29 13.92
N ARG A 62 12.68 4.18 13.73
CA ARG A 62 11.27 3.87 13.98
C ARG A 62 10.64 3.10 12.82
N THR A 63 9.83 2.12 13.17
CA THR A 63 8.98 1.36 12.24
C THR A 63 7.52 1.72 12.50
N TYR A 64 6.75 1.88 11.43
CA TYR A 64 5.34 2.24 11.49
C TYR A 64 4.48 1.13 10.90
N GLN A 65 3.40 0.79 11.60
CA GLN A 65 2.39 -0.12 11.07
C GLN A 65 1.59 0.64 10.02
N THR A 66 1.45 0.06 8.84
CA THR A 66 0.73 0.66 7.71
C THR A 66 -0.32 -0.33 7.23
N MET A 67 -1.54 0.14 7.03
CA MET A 67 -2.66 -0.67 6.57
C MET A 67 -3.40 0.07 5.45
N VAL A 68 -3.81 -0.66 4.44
CA VAL A 68 -4.65 -0.18 3.34
C VAL A 68 -5.87 -1.08 3.25
N PHE A 69 -7.03 -0.45 3.14
CA PHE A 69 -8.32 -1.10 3.09
C PHE A 69 -8.93 -0.82 1.72
N ARG A 70 -9.25 -1.87 0.96
CA ARG A 70 -10.12 -1.78 -0.21
C ARG A 70 -11.51 -1.37 0.26
N LYS A 71 -12.12 -0.42 -0.43
CA LYS A 71 -13.53 -0.10 -0.28
C LYS A 71 -14.27 -0.86 -1.37
N GLN A 72 -15.31 -1.57 -0.99
CA GLN A 72 -16.23 -2.15 -1.97
C GLN A 72 -16.81 -1.01 -2.81
N SER A 73 -16.55 -1.07 -4.11
CA SER A 73 -17.12 -0.15 -5.10
C SER A 73 -18.32 -0.84 -5.73
N ALA A 74 -19.45 -0.14 -5.82
CA ALA A 74 -20.58 -0.62 -6.59
C ALA A 74 -20.26 -0.44 -8.09
N GLY A 75 -20.16 -1.54 -8.85
CA GLY A 75 -19.95 -1.52 -10.31
C GLY A 75 -18.48 -1.46 -10.76
N SER A 76 -18.26 -1.07 -12.02
CA SER A 76 -16.95 -1.12 -12.71
C SER A 76 -16.00 0.02 -12.38
N ALA A 77 -16.25 0.78 -11.30
CA ALA A 77 -15.40 1.89 -10.91
C ALA A 77 -14.07 1.40 -10.32
N PRO A 78 -12.95 2.12 -10.54
CA PRO A 78 -11.65 1.70 -10.04
C PRO A 78 -11.66 1.48 -8.53
N ALA A 79 -10.85 0.52 -8.07
CA ALA A 79 -10.79 0.12 -6.67
C ALA A 79 -10.55 1.34 -5.77
N SER A 80 -11.60 1.76 -5.05
CA SER A 80 -11.49 2.79 -4.02
C SER A 80 -10.82 2.19 -2.80
N TRP A 81 -10.02 2.95 -2.08
CA TRP A 81 -9.28 2.45 -0.92
C TRP A 81 -9.09 3.53 0.14
N ALA A 82 -8.70 3.15 1.35
CA ALA A 82 -8.27 4.05 2.41
C ALA A 82 -6.98 3.53 3.05
N GLY A 83 -6.05 4.44 3.34
CA GLY A 83 -4.77 4.09 3.94
C GLY A 83 -4.60 4.73 5.31
N THR A 84 -4.12 3.95 6.28
CA THR A 84 -3.76 4.38 7.62
C THR A 84 -2.33 3.95 7.93
N CYS A 85 -1.66 4.72 8.78
CA CYS A 85 -0.30 4.50 9.19
C CYS A 85 -0.10 5.05 10.59
N SER A 86 0.61 4.33 11.46
CA SER A 86 0.92 4.80 12.82
C SER A 86 1.98 5.91 12.86
N CYS A 87 2.38 6.46 11.72
CA CYS A 87 3.29 7.60 11.67
C CYS A 87 2.57 8.91 12.04
N PRO A 88 3.30 9.99 12.38
CA PRO A 88 2.71 11.27 12.78
C PRO A 88 1.75 11.91 11.76
N VAL A 89 1.80 11.47 10.49
CA VAL A 89 0.90 11.96 9.43
C VAL A 89 -0.45 11.22 9.44
N GLY A 90 -0.51 9.98 9.95
CA GLY A 90 -1.75 9.21 10.06
C GLY A 90 -2.22 8.58 8.74
N SER A 91 -2.68 9.38 7.79
CA SER A 91 -3.22 8.90 6.49
C SER A 91 -2.54 9.58 5.31
N ASN A 92 -2.74 9.08 4.09
CA ASN A 92 -2.21 9.68 2.85
C ASN A 92 -0.69 9.96 2.87
N CYS A 93 0.06 9.23 3.69
CA CYS A 93 1.47 9.47 3.90
C CYS A 93 2.31 8.64 2.90
N LYS A 94 3.61 8.97 2.81
CA LYS A 94 4.56 8.21 1.98
C LYS A 94 4.61 6.71 2.31
N HIS A 95 4.32 6.31 3.55
CA HIS A 95 4.33 4.89 3.94
C HIS A 95 3.15 4.13 3.33
N VAL A 96 1.97 4.76 3.29
CA VAL A 96 0.80 4.22 2.59
C VAL A 96 1.11 4.06 1.10
N ALA A 97 1.71 5.08 0.48
CA ALA A 97 2.16 4.99 -0.91
C ALA A 97 3.19 3.88 -1.12
N ALA A 98 4.20 3.78 -0.26
CA ALA A 98 5.23 2.75 -0.32
C ALA A 98 4.64 1.34 -0.21
N LEU A 99 3.68 1.14 0.70
CA LEU A 99 2.98 -0.13 0.84
C LEU A 99 2.23 -0.51 -0.44
N LEU A 100 1.42 0.39 -1.00
CA LEU A 100 0.68 0.12 -2.24
C LEU A 100 1.60 -0.21 -3.42
N ILE A 101 2.68 0.56 -3.59
CA ILE A 101 3.66 0.31 -4.65
C ILE A 101 4.32 -1.05 -4.46
N THR A 102 4.76 -1.36 -3.24
CA THR A 102 5.41 -2.64 -2.92
C THR A 102 4.46 -3.81 -3.14
N ALA A 103 3.22 -3.69 -2.65
CA ALA A 103 2.18 -4.70 -2.81
C ALA A 103 1.88 -4.97 -4.29
N ARG A 104 1.68 -3.90 -5.09
CA ARG A 104 1.48 -4.02 -6.53
C ARG A 104 2.65 -4.72 -7.22
N THR A 105 3.89 -4.36 -6.90
CA THR A 105 5.09 -5.02 -7.48
C THR A 105 5.19 -6.49 -7.11
N LEU A 106 4.85 -6.86 -5.86
CA LEU A 106 4.84 -8.26 -5.44
C LEU A 106 3.74 -9.06 -6.16
N ALA A 107 2.53 -8.52 -6.25
CA ALA A 107 1.43 -9.13 -7.00
C ALA A 107 1.79 -9.33 -8.48
N GLN A 108 2.50 -8.38 -9.11
CA GLN A 108 2.96 -8.49 -10.49
C GLN A 108 4.11 -9.50 -10.69
N ALA A 109 4.84 -9.84 -9.62
CA ALA A 109 6.01 -10.72 -9.69
C ALA A 109 5.67 -12.19 -9.38
N GLU A 110 4.57 -12.46 -8.69
CA GLU A 110 4.04 -13.82 -8.54
C GLU A 110 3.23 -14.19 -9.79
N PRO A 111 3.58 -15.25 -10.53
CA PRO A 111 2.76 -15.75 -11.64
C PRO A 111 1.54 -16.56 -11.14
#